data_AF-A0A6B3E7B2-F1
#
_entry.id   AF-A0A6B3E7B2-F1
#
_cell.length_a   1.000
_cell.length_b   1.000
_cell.length_c   1.000
_cell.angle_alpha   90.00
_cell.angle_beta   90.00
_cell.angle_gamma   90.00
#
_symmetry.space_group_name_H-M   'P 1'
#
loop_
_entity.id
_entity.type
_entity.pdbx_description
1 polymer ?
#
loop_
_entity_poly.entity_id
_entity_poly.type
_entity_poly.pdbx_seq_one_letter_code
_entity_poly.pdbx_strand_id
1 'polypeptide(L)'
;LQLPAARTEAEVLAELRALARRNEVLDSMIGLGYYGTFTPPVILRNVMENPAWYTAYTPYQPEISQGRLEALLNFQTMVADLTGLPTSGASLLDEGTAA
;
A
#
# COMPACT_ATOMS: atom_id res chain seq x y z
N LEU A 1 -1.30 -33.47 1.22
CA LEU A 1 -1.49 -32.42 2.24
C LEU A 1 -2.90 -32.54 2.79
N GLN A 2 -3.11 -32.32 4.09
CA GLN A 2 -4.46 -32.27 4.69
C GLN A 2 -5.00 -30.84 4.59
N LEU A 3 -5.48 -30.47 3.40
CA LEU A 3 -6.09 -29.16 3.15
C LEU A 3 -7.51 -29.33 2.62
N PRO A 4 -8.40 -28.34 2.80
CA PRO A 4 -9.71 -28.34 2.17
C PRO A 4 -9.61 -28.49 0.64
N ALA A 5 -10.68 -28.98 0.01
CA ALA A 5 -10.75 -29.04 -1.44
C ALA A 5 -10.64 -27.63 -2.05
N ALA A 6 -10.02 -27.56 -3.23
CA ALA A 6 -9.95 -26.31 -3.99
C ALA A 6 -11.37 -25.81 -4.32
N ARG A 7 -11.54 -24.49 -4.28
CA ARG A 7 -12.79 -23.79 -4.57
C ARG A 7 -12.62 -22.91 -5.79
N THR A 8 -13.72 -22.58 -6.44
CA THR A 8 -13.72 -21.64 -7.55
C THR A 8 -13.45 -20.21 -7.07
N GLU A 9 -12.97 -19.34 -7.97
CA GLU A 9 -12.73 -17.93 -7.66
C GLU A 9 -13.99 -17.24 -7.09
N ALA A 10 -15.16 -17.50 -7.69
CA ALA A 10 -16.43 -16.93 -7.26
C ALA A 10 -16.81 -17.37 -5.84
N GLU A 11 -16.62 -18.65 -5.50
CA GLU A 11 -16.88 -19.18 -4.16
C GLU A 11 -15.95 -18.58 -3.11
N VAL A 12 -14.67 -18.38 -3.44
CA VAL A 12 -13.69 -17.77 -2.54
C VAL A 12 -14.04 -16.30 -2.31
N LEU A 13 -14.34 -15.54 -3.36
CA LEU A 13 -14.74 -14.13 -3.23
C LEU A 13 -16.04 -13.97 -2.41
N ALA A 14 -17.01 -14.86 -2.58
CA ALA A 14 -18.27 -14.82 -1.82
C ALA A 14 -18.03 -15.06 -0.32
N GLU A 15 -17.21 -16.04 0.03
CA GLU A 15 -16.85 -16.32 1.42
C GLU A 15 -16.05 -15.20 2.06
N LEU A 16 -15.00 -14.69 1.38
CA LEU A 16 -14.19 -13.60 1.93
C LEU A 16 -15.04 -12.34 2.16
N ARG A 17 -16.02 -12.06 1.29
CA ARG A 17 -17.00 -10.99 1.51
C ARG A 17 -17.89 -11.26 2.72
N ALA A 18 -18.35 -12.49 2.92
CA ALA A 18 -19.16 -12.85 4.09
C ALA A 18 -18.38 -12.69 5.39
N LEU A 19 -17.10 -13.07 5.41
CA LEU A 19 -16.20 -12.85 6.55
C LEU A 19 -15.96 -11.35 6.81
N ALA A 20 -15.65 -10.59 5.76
CA ALA A 20 -15.40 -9.15 5.88
C ALA A 20 -16.62 -8.37 6.40
N ARG A 21 -17.86 -8.79 6.09
CA ARG A 21 -19.10 -8.19 6.60
C ARG A 21 -19.29 -8.31 8.12
N ARG A 22 -18.48 -9.12 8.80
CA ARG A 22 -18.51 -9.24 10.26
C ARG A 22 -17.78 -8.09 10.96
N ASN A 23 -17.00 -7.30 10.22
CA ASN A 23 -16.30 -6.15 10.75
C ASN A 23 -17.25 -4.94 10.81
N GLU A 24 -17.16 -4.17 11.89
CA GLU A 24 -17.83 -2.87 12.02
C GLU A 24 -16.84 -1.75 11.71
N VAL A 25 -17.18 -0.91 10.74
CA VAL A 25 -16.38 0.26 10.37
C VAL A 25 -16.94 1.48 11.08
N LEU A 26 -16.14 2.06 11.99
CA LEU A 26 -16.52 3.19 12.83
C LEU A 26 -15.63 4.40 12.55
N ASP A 27 -16.11 5.58 12.92
CA ASP A 27 -15.31 6.81 12.98
C ASP A 27 -14.32 6.73 14.15
N SER A 28 -13.16 6.16 13.87
CA SER A 28 -12.12 5.92 14.89
C SER A 28 -11.34 7.19 15.21
N MET A 29 -11.50 7.69 16.43
CA MET A 29 -10.74 8.84 16.98
C MET A 29 -9.67 8.41 17.99
N ILE A 30 -9.17 7.17 17.87
CA ILE A 30 -8.17 6.59 18.78
C ILE A 30 -6.80 7.26 18.62
N GLY A 31 -6.42 7.63 17.40
CA GLY A 31 -5.10 8.18 17.10
C GLY A 31 -4.01 7.13 17.19
N LEU A 32 -2.97 7.39 18.00
CA LEU A 32 -1.83 6.48 18.23
C LEU A 32 -1.10 6.06 16.93
N GLY A 33 -0.87 7.03 16.03
CA GLY A 33 -0.12 6.81 14.78
C GLY A 33 -0.98 6.40 13.58
N TYR A 34 -2.26 6.07 13.78
CA TYR A 34 -3.20 5.75 12.70
C TYR A 34 -4.36 6.74 12.66
N TYR A 35 -4.54 7.38 11.51
CA TYR A 35 -5.56 8.41 11.30
C TYR A 35 -6.32 8.12 10.00
N GLY A 36 -7.65 8.29 10.03
CA GLY A 36 -8.46 8.15 8.83
C GLY A 36 -8.05 9.16 7.75
N THR A 37 -8.02 8.72 6.49
CA THR A 37 -7.69 9.57 5.34
C THR A 37 -8.57 9.26 4.15
N PHE A 38 -8.75 10.24 3.27
CA PHE A 38 -9.41 10.04 1.98
C PHE A 38 -8.37 9.67 0.93
N THR A 39 -8.39 8.42 0.46
CA THR A 39 -7.58 8.00 -0.68
C THR A 39 -8.23 8.50 -1.98
N PRO A 40 -7.59 9.40 -2.75
CA PRO A 40 -8.16 9.89 -3.99
C PRO A 40 -8.52 8.75 -4.95
N PRO A 41 -9.76 8.69 -5.51
CA PRO A 41 -10.21 7.58 -6.35
C PRO A 41 -9.31 7.33 -7.56
N VAL A 42 -8.71 8.39 -8.11
CA VAL A 42 -7.77 8.30 -9.24
C VAL A 42 -6.50 7.52 -8.87
N ILE A 43 -6.01 7.65 -7.63
CA ILE A 43 -4.84 6.90 -7.13
C ILE A 43 -5.24 5.46 -6.82
N LEU A 44 -6.35 5.27 -6.11
CA LEU A 44 -6.87 3.92 -5.79
C LEU A 44 -7.01 3.09 -7.07
N ARG A 45 -7.69 3.64 -8.09
CA ARG A 45 -8.00 2.90 -9.31
C ARG A 45 -6.80 2.68 -10.23
N ASN A 46 -5.95 3.69 -10.41
CA ASN A 46 -4.91 3.66 -11.45
C ASN A 46 -3.52 3.26 -10.94
N VAL A 47 -3.32 3.23 -9.61
CA VAL A 47 -2.06 2.81 -8.97
C VAL A 47 -2.28 1.56 -8.13
N MET A 48 -3.12 1.62 -7.09
CA MET A 48 -3.27 0.51 -6.12
C MET A 48 -3.93 -0.73 -6.72
N GLU A 49 -4.97 -0.54 -7.55
CA GLU A 49 -5.69 -1.64 -8.22
C GLU A 49 -5.12 -1.99 -9.60
N ASN A 50 -3.99 -1.40 -10.00
CA ASN A 50 -3.41 -1.58 -11.33
C ASN A 50 -2.20 -2.53 -11.29
N PRO A 51 -2.27 -3.71 -11.93
CA PRO A 51 -1.18 -4.69 -11.91
C PRO A 51 0.14 -4.16 -12.51
N ALA A 52 0.10 -3.15 -13.39
CA ALA A 52 1.32 -2.52 -13.89
C ALA A 52 2.17 -1.86 -12.79
N TRP A 53 1.56 -1.51 -11.64
CA TRP A 53 2.23 -0.86 -10.52
C TRP A 53 2.67 -1.83 -9.41
N TYR A 54 1.92 -2.90 -9.14
CA TYR A 54 2.19 -3.78 -7.99
C TYR A 54 2.80 -5.15 -8.34
N THR A 55 2.93 -5.52 -9.62
CA THR A 55 3.49 -6.83 -10.01
C THR A 55 5.02 -6.82 -10.14
N ALA A 56 5.62 -5.68 -10.44
CA ALA A 56 7.08 -5.53 -10.46
C ALA A 56 7.63 -5.49 -9.03
N TYR A 57 8.85 -6.01 -8.84
CA TYR A 57 9.56 -5.97 -7.57
C TYR A 57 10.57 -4.80 -7.51
N THR A 58 11.56 -4.90 -6.62
CA THR A 58 12.64 -3.91 -6.44
C THR A 58 13.25 -3.48 -7.78
N PRO A 59 13.48 -2.17 -7.99
CA PRO A 59 14.06 -1.61 -9.22
C PRO A 59 15.56 -1.90 -9.40
N TYR A 60 15.95 -3.18 -9.41
CA TYR A 60 17.33 -3.60 -9.69
C TYR A 60 17.79 -3.31 -11.13
N GLN A 61 16.85 -3.15 -12.07
CA GLN A 61 17.12 -2.81 -13.48
C GLN A 61 16.57 -1.41 -13.78
N PRO A 62 17.35 -0.35 -13.56
CA PRO A 62 16.84 1.03 -13.58
C PRO A 62 16.25 1.44 -14.93
N GLU A 63 16.79 0.95 -16.05
CA GLU A 63 16.41 1.33 -17.42
C GLU A 63 14.94 1.01 -17.74
N ILE A 64 14.41 -0.06 -17.15
CA ILE A 64 13.02 -0.50 -17.29
C ILE A 64 12.17 -0.18 -16.05
N SER A 65 12.67 0.72 -15.19
CA SER A 65 12.09 1.00 -13.88
C SER A 65 11.92 2.47 -13.55
N GLN A 66 12.17 3.35 -14.53
CA GLN A 66 12.21 4.81 -14.32
C GLN A 66 10.92 5.36 -13.69
N GLY A 67 9.73 4.90 -14.13
CA GLY A 67 8.46 5.43 -13.59
C GLY A 67 8.30 5.24 -12.06
N ARG A 68 8.68 4.07 -11.52
CA ARG A 68 8.61 3.85 -10.06
C ARG A 68 9.76 4.52 -9.31
N LEU A 69 10.95 4.60 -9.92
CA LEU A 69 12.09 5.32 -9.35
C LEU A 69 11.78 6.82 -9.21
N GLU A 70 11.13 7.42 -10.19
CA GLU A 70 10.67 8.80 -10.14
C GLU A 70 9.64 9.02 -9.03
N ALA A 71 8.65 8.13 -8.88
CA ALA A 71 7.69 8.20 -7.79
C ALA A 71 8.35 8.10 -6.40
N LEU A 72 9.35 7.22 -6.25
CA LEU A 72 10.14 7.11 -5.01
C LEU A 72 11.03 8.33 -4.75
N LEU A 73 11.52 8.99 -5.80
CA LEU A 73 12.23 10.25 -5.67
C LEU A 73 11.29 11.37 -5.22
N ASN A 74 10.07 11.44 -5.78
CA ASN A 74 9.05 12.38 -5.33
C ASN A 74 8.68 12.17 -3.86
N PHE A 75 8.58 10.91 -3.41
CA PHE A 75 8.41 10.60 -1.99
C PHE A 75 9.56 11.15 -1.15
N GLN A 76 10.81 10.94 -1.58
CA GLN A 76 11.98 11.41 -0.84
C GLN A 76 12.02 12.94 -0.74
N THR A 77 11.75 13.63 -1.84
CA THR A 77 11.67 15.10 -1.89
C THR A 77 10.57 15.61 -0.96
N MET A 78 9.37 15.04 -1.02
CA MET A 78 8.26 15.41 -0.13
C MET A 78 8.65 15.25 1.34
N VAL A 79 9.28 14.14 1.74
CA VAL A 79 9.72 13.93 3.13
C VAL A 79 10.80 14.94 3.51
N ALA A 80 11.79 15.18 2.66
CA ALA A 80 12.86 16.15 2.91
C ALA A 80 12.30 17.56 3.09
N ASP A 81 11.39 18.00 2.21
CA ASP A 81 10.76 19.32 2.27
C ASP A 81 9.92 19.51 3.53
N LEU A 82 9.14 18.49 3.93
CA LEU A 82 8.28 18.55 5.13
C LEU A 82 9.07 18.49 6.44
N THR A 83 10.19 17.76 6.47
CA THR A 83 11.01 17.60 7.68
C THR A 83 12.14 18.62 7.80
N GLY A 84 12.50 19.29 6.70
CA GLY A 84 13.64 20.20 6.63
C GLY A 84 15.00 19.49 6.68
N LEU A 85 15.05 18.17 6.49
CA LEU A 85 16.28 17.38 6.46
C LEU A 85 16.85 17.32 5.03
N PRO A 86 18.17 17.19 4.86
CA PRO A 86 18.81 17.26 3.55
C PRO A 86 18.51 16.06 2.65
N THR A 87 18.20 14.89 3.22
CA THR A 87 17.91 13.66 2.49
C THR A 87 16.90 12.81 3.26
N SER A 88 16.27 11.88 2.56
CA SER A 88 15.40 10.85 3.14
C SER A 88 15.59 9.52 2.40
N GLY A 89 15.17 8.42 3.02
CA GLY A 89 15.13 7.11 2.37
C GLY A 89 13.86 6.90 1.54
N ALA A 90 13.81 5.82 0.77
CA ALA A 90 12.66 5.44 -0.04
C ALA A 90 11.62 4.57 0.72
N SER A 91 11.36 4.91 2.00
CA SER A 91 10.55 4.20 3.03
C SER A 91 11.31 3.27 4.01
N LEU A 92 10.65 2.99 5.14
CA LEU A 92 10.92 1.94 6.13
C LEU A 92 9.58 1.22 6.43
N LEU A 93 9.58 0.21 7.31
CA LEU A 93 8.41 -0.65 7.53
C LEU A 93 7.26 0.06 8.26
N ASP A 94 7.54 0.73 9.36
CA ASP A 94 6.57 1.46 10.18
C ASP A 94 7.27 2.49 11.09
N GLU A 95 6.49 3.26 11.85
CA GLU A 95 7.01 4.32 12.74
C GLU A 95 7.92 3.74 13.86
N GLY A 96 7.51 2.62 14.47
CA GLY A 96 8.24 2.04 15.61
C GLY A 96 9.59 1.43 15.23
N THR A 97 9.71 0.87 14.03
CA THR A 97 10.96 0.33 13.48
C THR A 97 11.86 1.40 12.82
N ALA A 98 11.32 2.61 12.59
CA ALA A 98 12.08 3.74 12.04
C ALA A 98 12.75 4.62 13.11
N ALA A 99 12.22 4.64 14.33
CA ALA A 99 12.71 5.44 15.47
C ALA A 99 14.02 4.89 16.07
#